data_AF-A0A538CAG0-F1
#
_entry.id   AF-A0A538CAG0-F1
#
_cell.length_a   1.000
_cell.length_b   1.000
_cell.length_c   1.000
_cell.angle_alpha   90.00
_cell.angle_beta   90.00
_cell.angle_gamma   90.00
#
_symmetry.space_group_name_H-M   'P 1'
#
loop_
_entity.id
_entity.type
_entity.pdbx_description
1 polymer ?
#
loop_
_entity_poly.entity_id
_entity_poly.type
_entity_poly.pdbx_seq_one_letter_code
_entity_poly.pdbx_strand_id
1 'polypeptide(L)'
;MKAELINRETELPTVPVQELLTHVLTMDASDLHLTVGAKPTVRIHGDLKPLEQYDILEPDQVRRMVYAILTQRQRERLEQDLELDMSYSLPGRARFRVNVYFQRDAVGAAFRFIPFTIRTVEDLGLPPQVSDFARLPRGLVLVTGPTGSGKSTTLAALIDVVNTEREVHIMTIEDPIEYLHRHKVALVNQREVGADTHGFAEALKHVLRQDPDVILVGEMRDLETISTAVTAAETGHLVFATLHTQDAPQTIDRIIDAFPPHQQQQIRVQLSTTLQGVVTQQLLQTWDGQGRVVAAEVMVTTPAIRNLIREAKVHQIYSSMQAGGQFGMRVMDQALAYLVTNQKITMELARQRCHDPQELQRLVTGVAGRGRSG
;
A
#
# COMPACT_ATOMS: atom_id res chain seq x y z
N MET A 1 50.09 -9.16 44.86
CA MET A 1 50.75 -9.49 43.58
C MET A 1 50.49 -10.96 43.25
N LYS A 2 49.26 -11.26 42.79
CA LYS A 2 48.86 -12.54 42.18
C LYS A 2 47.57 -12.27 41.39
N ALA A 3 47.71 -12.29 40.07
CA ALA A 3 46.70 -12.57 39.07
C ALA A 3 45.45 -11.66 38.99
N GLU A 4 45.66 -10.40 38.59
CA GLU A 4 44.71 -9.66 37.75
C GLU A 4 44.79 -10.20 36.32
N LEU A 5 44.26 -11.40 36.09
CA LEU A 5 44.13 -12.00 34.76
C LEU A 5 42.87 -12.85 34.79
N ILE A 6 41.73 -12.27 34.39
CA ILE A 6 40.52 -12.86 33.77
C ILE A 6 39.43 -11.77 33.87
N ASN A 7 39.49 -10.80 32.95
CA ASN A 7 38.33 -10.03 32.48
C ASN A 7 38.77 -9.18 31.30
N ARG A 8 39.06 -9.87 30.20
CA ARG A 8 39.00 -9.33 28.85
C ARG A 8 38.31 -10.39 28.03
N GLU A 9 37.00 -10.56 28.24
CA GLU A 9 36.16 -10.96 27.12
C GLU A 9 36.40 -9.91 26.04
N THR A 10 37.12 -10.32 25.01
CA THR A 10 37.31 -9.56 23.77
C THR A 10 35.93 -9.15 23.29
N GLU A 11 35.57 -7.87 23.50
CA GLU A 11 34.45 -7.25 22.82
C GLU A 11 34.75 -7.32 21.33
N LEU A 12 34.29 -8.39 20.67
CA LEU A 12 34.31 -8.50 19.22
C LEU A 12 33.66 -7.22 18.68
N PRO A 13 34.35 -6.44 17.83
CA PRO A 13 33.79 -5.21 17.29
C PRO A 13 32.50 -5.57 16.57
N THR A 14 31.39 -5.13 17.15
CA THR A 14 30.06 -5.41 16.61
C THR A 14 29.73 -4.25 15.69
N VAL A 15 29.59 -4.50 14.39
CA VAL A 15 29.25 -3.46 13.42
C VAL A 15 27.85 -2.91 13.77
N PRO A 16 27.69 -1.59 13.96
CA PRO A 16 26.38 -1.00 14.18
C PRO A 16 25.45 -1.27 13.00
N VAL A 17 24.21 -1.68 13.28
CA VAL A 17 23.20 -1.92 12.22
C VAL A 17 23.03 -0.68 11.33
N GLN A 18 23.15 0.52 11.89
CA GLN A 18 23.02 1.80 11.18
C GLN A 18 24.06 1.96 10.05
N GLU A 19 25.26 1.39 10.22
CA GLU A 19 26.32 1.39 9.20
C GLU A 19 25.91 0.50 8.03
N LEU A 20 25.43 -0.72 8.30
CA LEU A 20 24.94 -1.64 7.29
C LEU A 20 23.71 -1.10 6.55
N LEU A 21 22.80 -0.44 7.26
CA LEU A 21 21.66 0.24 6.66
C LEU A 21 22.09 1.41 5.76
N THR A 22 23.21 2.08 6.06
CA THR A 22 23.76 3.10 5.16
C THR A 22 24.26 2.47 3.87
N HIS A 23 24.86 1.28 3.92
CA HIS A 23 25.24 0.54 2.71
C HIS A 23 24.04 0.25 1.80
N VAL A 24 22.90 -0.14 2.39
CA VAL A 24 21.65 -0.37 1.64
C VAL A 24 21.29 0.85 0.79
N LEU A 25 21.38 2.05 1.36
CA LEU A 25 21.08 3.29 0.65
C LEU A 25 22.11 3.62 -0.43
N THR A 26 23.41 3.50 -0.11
CA THR A 26 24.48 3.86 -1.06
C THR A 26 24.56 2.92 -2.26
N MET A 27 24.11 1.68 -2.10
CA MET A 27 24.13 0.65 -3.14
C MET A 27 22.79 0.49 -3.86
N ASP A 28 21.80 1.34 -3.55
CA ASP A 28 20.42 1.26 -4.05
C ASP A 28 19.82 -0.16 -3.87
N ALA A 29 20.09 -0.77 -2.72
CA ALA A 29 19.63 -2.10 -2.37
C ALA A 29 18.20 -2.05 -1.81
N SER A 30 17.40 -3.08 -2.09
CA SER A 30 16.02 -3.18 -1.59
C SER A 30 15.92 -3.72 -0.17
N ASP A 31 16.83 -4.64 0.19
CA ASP A 31 16.79 -5.35 1.46
C ASP A 31 18.21 -5.58 2.03
N LEU A 32 18.32 -5.69 3.36
CA LEU A 32 19.48 -6.19 4.10
C LEU A 32 19.07 -7.41 4.93
N HIS A 33 19.87 -8.46 4.88
CA HIS A 33 19.69 -9.69 5.62
C HIS A 33 20.86 -9.91 6.59
N LEU A 34 20.53 -10.17 7.85
CA LEU A 34 21.46 -10.55 8.91
C LEU A 34 21.10 -11.96 9.37
N THR A 35 22.04 -12.89 9.23
CA THR A 35 21.86 -14.30 9.59
C THR A 35 23.20 -14.92 9.97
N VAL A 36 23.16 -15.85 10.93
CA VAL A 36 24.36 -16.55 11.41
C VAL A 36 24.97 -17.40 10.31
N GLY A 37 26.30 -17.42 10.23
CA GLY A 37 27.04 -18.24 9.27
C GLY A 37 27.10 -17.65 7.86
N ALA A 38 26.64 -16.40 7.68
CA ALA A 38 26.82 -15.63 6.46
C ALA A 38 27.33 -14.22 6.77
N LYS A 39 27.93 -13.57 5.76
CA LYS A 39 28.22 -12.13 5.83
C LYS A 39 26.90 -11.33 5.79
N PRO A 40 26.85 -10.09 6.31
CA PRO A 40 25.76 -9.17 6.01
C PRO A 40 25.50 -9.15 4.51
N THR A 41 24.25 -9.40 4.10
CA THR A 41 23.91 -9.61 2.69
C THR A 41 22.84 -8.63 2.27
N VAL A 42 23.05 -7.92 1.16
CA VAL A 42 22.08 -6.98 0.59
C VAL A 42 21.43 -7.54 -0.66
N ARG A 43 20.21 -7.10 -0.97
CA ARG A 43 19.53 -7.45 -2.23
C ARG A 43 19.62 -6.28 -3.21
N ILE A 44 20.25 -6.47 -4.36
CA ILE A 44 20.40 -5.45 -5.41
C ILE A 44 19.80 -6.00 -6.69
N HIS A 45 18.80 -5.30 -7.24
CA HIS A 45 18.07 -5.72 -8.44
C HIS A 45 17.53 -7.16 -8.40
N GLY A 46 17.17 -7.64 -7.20
CA GLY A 46 16.64 -8.99 -7.00
C GLY A 46 17.67 -10.02 -6.55
N ASP A 47 18.97 -9.77 -6.75
CA ASP A 47 20.04 -10.71 -6.41
C ASP A 47 20.63 -10.44 -5.01
N LEU A 48 20.91 -11.51 -4.26
CA LEU A 48 21.59 -11.43 -2.97
C LEU A 48 23.11 -11.29 -3.17
N LYS A 49 23.68 -10.24 -2.59
CA LYS A 49 25.12 -9.94 -2.66
C LYS A 49 25.69 -9.75 -1.25
N PRO A 50 26.67 -10.56 -0.82
CA PRO A 50 27.34 -10.37 0.46
C PRO A 50 28.16 -9.08 0.44
N LEU A 51 28.21 -8.38 1.57
CA LEU A 51 29.09 -7.23 1.77
C LEU A 51 30.48 -7.75 2.13
N GLU A 52 31.35 -7.83 1.12
CA GLU A 52 32.64 -8.52 1.23
C GLU A 52 33.59 -7.95 2.28
N GLN A 53 33.44 -6.66 2.60
CA GLN A 53 34.24 -5.96 3.61
C GLN A 53 33.94 -6.39 5.05
N TYR A 54 32.91 -7.19 5.29
CA TYR A 54 32.54 -7.70 6.61
C TYR A 54 32.80 -9.21 6.73
N ASP A 55 33.03 -9.66 7.95
CA ASP A 55 33.20 -11.08 8.28
C ASP A 55 31.88 -11.83 8.35
N ILE A 56 31.98 -13.16 8.39
CA ILE A 56 30.85 -14.05 8.65
C ILE A 56 30.30 -13.76 10.06
N LEU A 57 28.98 -13.59 10.17
CA LEU A 57 28.33 -13.23 11.42
C LEU A 57 28.20 -14.45 12.36
N GLU A 58 28.68 -14.29 13.58
CA GLU A 58 28.52 -15.25 14.68
C GLU A 58 27.18 -15.05 15.44
N PRO A 59 26.65 -16.07 16.14
CA PRO A 59 25.38 -15.99 16.86
C PRO A 59 25.24 -14.79 17.79
N ASP A 60 26.26 -14.53 18.61
CA ASP A 60 26.25 -13.44 19.57
C ASP A 60 26.30 -12.07 18.89
N GLN A 61 26.97 -11.95 17.74
CA GLN A 61 27.02 -10.71 16.98
C GLN A 61 25.64 -10.35 16.43
N VAL A 62 24.97 -11.29 15.76
CA VAL A 62 23.63 -11.04 15.21
C VAL A 62 22.64 -10.68 16.32
N ARG A 63 22.67 -11.41 17.44
CA ARG A 63 21.82 -11.12 18.60
C ARG A 63 22.06 -9.70 19.12
N ARG A 64 23.32 -9.30 19.35
CA ARG A 64 23.66 -7.94 19.82
C ARG A 64 23.21 -6.86 18.85
N MET A 65 23.48 -7.05 17.55
CA MET A 65 23.10 -6.10 16.50
C MET A 65 21.59 -5.88 16.46
N VAL A 66 20.82 -6.96 16.42
CA VAL A 66 19.36 -6.89 16.35
C VAL A 66 18.77 -6.34 17.65
N TYR A 67 19.21 -6.82 18.82
CA TYR A 67 18.66 -6.34 20.09
C TYR A 67 18.98 -4.86 20.35
N ALA A 68 20.07 -4.32 19.78
CA ALA A 68 20.42 -2.91 19.90
C ALA A 68 19.40 -1.96 19.25
N ILE A 69 18.61 -2.44 18.28
CA ILE A 69 17.55 -1.65 17.63
C ILE A 69 16.15 -1.89 18.20
N LEU A 70 16.00 -2.86 19.13
CA LEU A 70 14.73 -3.20 19.77
C LEU A 70 14.54 -2.46 21.09
N THR A 71 13.34 -1.95 21.32
CA THR A 71 12.88 -1.52 22.65
C THR A 71 12.68 -2.72 23.57
N GLN A 72 12.62 -2.49 24.89
CA GLN A 72 12.39 -3.57 25.85
C GLN A 72 11.10 -4.35 25.58
N ARG A 73 10.00 -3.63 25.29
CA ARG A 73 8.71 -4.24 24.94
C ARG A 73 8.79 -5.10 23.66
N GLN A 74 9.56 -4.66 22.67
CA GLN A 74 9.79 -5.42 21.43
C GLN A 74 10.62 -6.68 21.68
N ARG A 75 11.63 -6.62 22.56
CA ARG A 75 12.42 -7.80 22.95
C ARG A 75 11.56 -8.85 23.62
N GLU A 76 10.74 -8.43 24.59
CA GLU A 76 9.80 -9.32 25.28
C GLU A 76 8.84 -9.99 24.31
N ARG A 77 8.29 -9.21 23.35
CA ARG A 77 7.40 -9.75 22.32
C ARG A 77 8.12 -10.74 21.40
N LEU A 78 9.32 -10.41 20.93
CA LEU A 78 10.12 -11.32 20.11
C LEU A 78 10.41 -12.64 20.85
N GLU A 79 10.73 -12.58 22.14
CA GLU A 79 11.03 -13.76 22.94
C GLU A 79 9.79 -14.61 23.25
N GLN A 80 8.60 -13.99 23.30
CA GLN A 80 7.32 -14.69 23.49
C GLN A 80 6.79 -15.30 22.19
N ASP A 81 6.76 -14.51 21.11
CA ASP A 81 6.11 -14.85 19.85
C ASP A 81 7.08 -15.52 18.85
N LEU A 82 8.38 -15.49 19.13
CA LEU A 82 9.49 -15.96 18.27
C LEU A 82 9.67 -15.21 16.94
N GLU A 83 8.87 -14.17 16.72
CA GLU A 83 8.89 -13.31 15.54
C GLU A 83 8.41 -11.89 15.89
N LEU A 84 8.92 -10.90 15.17
CA LEU A 84 8.56 -9.50 15.36
C LEU A 84 8.66 -8.71 14.05
N ASP A 85 7.53 -8.19 13.59
CA ASP A 85 7.47 -7.12 12.59
C ASP A 85 7.51 -5.75 13.28
N MET A 86 8.36 -4.86 12.77
CA MET A 86 8.47 -3.48 13.24
C MET A 86 8.99 -2.54 12.17
N SER A 87 8.85 -1.24 12.39
CA SER A 87 9.56 -0.21 11.65
C SER A 87 10.82 0.26 12.39
N TYR A 88 11.89 0.52 11.65
CA TYR A 88 13.11 1.16 12.14
C TYR A 88 13.43 2.41 11.31
N SER A 89 13.59 3.54 11.97
CA SER A 89 13.97 4.79 11.32
C SER A 89 15.46 5.05 11.51
N LEU A 90 16.18 5.24 10.41
CA LEU A 90 17.53 5.79 10.40
C LEU A 90 17.42 7.32 10.31
N PRO A 91 17.66 8.06 11.40
CA PRO A 91 17.32 9.48 11.49
C PRO A 91 17.86 10.31 10.33
N GLY A 92 16.98 11.08 9.69
CA GLY A 92 17.31 11.97 8.57
C GLY A 92 17.69 11.26 7.26
N ARG A 93 17.70 9.93 7.19
CA ARG A 93 18.19 9.18 6.02
C ARG A 93 17.18 8.23 5.39
N ALA A 94 16.54 7.36 6.18
CA ALA A 94 15.71 6.26 5.67
C ALA A 94 14.79 5.69 6.74
N ARG A 95 13.73 4.99 6.31
CA ARG A 95 12.98 4.07 7.17
C ARG A 95 13.06 2.67 6.58
N PHE A 96 12.98 1.68 7.45
CA PHE A 96 13.06 0.28 7.11
C PHE A 96 11.92 -0.46 7.78
N ARG A 97 11.30 -1.38 7.06
CA ARG A 97 10.50 -2.44 7.68
C ARG A 97 11.44 -3.54 8.09
N VAL A 98 11.36 -3.98 9.33
CA VAL A 98 12.23 -5.01 9.90
C VAL A 98 11.38 -6.18 10.35
N ASN A 99 11.70 -7.36 9.85
CA ASN A 99 11.20 -8.61 10.39
C ASN A 99 12.34 -9.31 11.12
N VAL A 100 12.14 -9.61 12.39
CA VAL A 100 13.09 -10.32 13.26
C VAL A 100 12.49 -11.68 13.61
N TYR A 101 13.30 -12.73 13.59
CA TYR A 101 12.83 -14.10 13.80
C TYR A 101 13.93 -14.98 14.42
N PHE A 102 13.53 -16.10 15.02
CA PHE A 102 14.46 -17.15 15.43
C PHE A 102 14.59 -18.25 14.35
N GLN A 103 15.81 -18.72 14.15
CA GLN A 103 16.13 -19.86 13.27
C GLN A 103 17.27 -20.68 13.88
N ARG A 104 17.06 -21.99 14.08
CA ARG A 104 18.09 -22.91 14.61
C ARG A 104 18.77 -22.37 15.88
N ASP A 105 17.97 -21.90 16.84
CA ASP A 105 18.39 -21.29 18.10
C ASP A 105 19.19 -19.97 17.99
N ALA A 106 19.23 -19.37 16.80
CA ALA A 106 19.86 -18.08 16.53
C ALA A 106 18.85 -17.02 16.05
N VAL A 107 19.16 -15.75 16.29
CA VAL A 107 18.37 -14.62 15.78
C VAL A 107 18.73 -14.37 14.31
N GLY A 108 17.73 -14.01 13.51
CA GLY A 108 17.88 -13.46 12.16
C GLY A 108 17.05 -12.19 12.00
N ALA A 109 17.43 -11.34 11.05
CA ALA A 109 16.68 -10.14 10.72
C ALA A 109 16.72 -9.82 9.23
N ALA A 110 15.58 -9.41 8.69
CA ALA A 110 15.44 -8.89 7.34
C ALA A 110 14.93 -7.45 7.39
N PHE A 111 15.67 -6.53 6.78
CA PHE A 111 15.35 -5.12 6.68
C PHE A 111 14.97 -4.81 5.25
N ARG A 112 13.83 -4.18 5.03
CA ARG A 112 13.39 -3.68 3.72
C ARG A 112 13.38 -2.17 3.73
N PHE A 113 14.04 -1.54 2.76
CA PHE A 113 14.04 -0.09 2.61
C PHE A 113 12.64 0.43 2.25
N ILE A 114 12.22 1.51 2.92
CA ILE A 114 10.97 2.24 2.67
C ILE A 114 11.31 3.57 1.99
N PRO A 115 10.87 3.80 0.73
CA PRO A 115 11.22 4.99 -0.02
C PRO A 115 10.53 6.26 0.51
N PHE A 116 11.23 7.39 0.45
CA PHE A 116 10.64 8.73 0.66
C PHE A 116 10.05 9.33 -0.61
N THR A 117 10.57 8.92 -1.77
CA THR A 117 10.14 9.50 -3.04
C THR A 117 8.80 8.91 -3.41
N ILE A 118 7.77 9.76 -3.38
CA ILE A 118 6.43 9.42 -3.82
C ILE A 118 6.32 9.80 -5.30
N ARG A 119 5.88 8.84 -6.12
CA ARG A 119 5.64 9.05 -7.56
C ARG A 119 4.33 9.81 -7.74
N THR A 120 4.24 10.65 -8.77
CA THR A 120 2.98 11.31 -9.11
C THR A 120 1.97 10.32 -9.69
N VAL A 121 0.69 10.71 -9.78
CA VAL A 121 -0.35 9.88 -10.42
C VAL A 121 0.01 9.59 -11.88
N GLU A 122 0.61 10.57 -12.56
CA GLU A 122 1.09 10.47 -13.93
C GLU A 122 2.27 9.51 -14.08
N ASP A 123 3.26 9.59 -13.18
CA ASP A 123 4.43 8.68 -13.16
C ASP A 123 4.03 7.22 -12.97
N LEU A 124 2.90 6.98 -12.29
CA LEU A 124 2.32 5.64 -12.10
C LEU A 124 1.60 5.12 -13.34
N GLY A 125 1.35 5.97 -14.35
CA GLY A 125 0.58 5.62 -15.53
C GLY A 125 -0.92 5.48 -15.27
N LEU A 126 -1.43 6.09 -14.19
CA LEU A 126 -2.85 6.11 -13.86
C LEU A 126 -3.59 7.16 -14.71
N PRO A 127 -4.89 6.97 -14.99
CA PRO A 127 -5.71 8.00 -15.62
C PRO A 127 -5.68 9.30 -14.80
N PRO A 128 -5.57 10.49 -15.43
CA PRO A 128 -5.53 11.78 -14.72
C PRO A 128 -6.70 12.00 -13.75
N GLN A 129 -7.86 11.43 -14.08
CA GLN A 129 -9.08 11.52 -13.27
C GLN A 129 -8.93 10.87 -11.88
N VAL A 130 -7.95 9.98 -11.69
CA VAL A 130 -7.63 9.44 -10.37
C VAL A 130 -7.16 10.56 -9.44
N SER A 131 -6.40 11.55 -9.94
CA SER A 131 -5.94 12.69 -9.14
C SER A 131 -7.08 13.57 -8.62
N ASP A 132 -8.22 13.63 -9.33
CA ASP A 132 -9.37 14.44 -8.94
C ASP A 132 -10.00 13.96 -7.63
N PHE A 133 -9.84 12.68 -7.28
CA PHE A 133 -10.29 12.15 -5.99
C PHE A 133 -9.59 12.80 -4.79
N ALA A 134 -8.34 13.26 -4.93
CA ALA A 134 -7.62 13.99 -3.89
C ALA A 134 -8.21 15.39 -3.62
N ARG A 135 -8.90 15.97 -4.61
CA ARG A 135 -9.48 17.31 -4.55
C ARG A 135 -10.92 17.32 -4.06
N LEU A 136 -11.48 16.15 -3.75
CA LEU A 136 -12.82 16.07 -3.21
C LEU A 136 -12.88 16.68 -1.80
N PRO A 137 -13.96 17.40 -1.46
CA PRO A 137 -14.09 17.99 -0.13
C PRO A 137 -14.35 16.94 0.95
N ARG A 138 -15.01 15.83 0.60
CA ARG A 138 -15.42 14.75 1.52
C ARG A 138 -15.87 13.51 0.77
N GLY A 139 -16.06 12.42 1.51
CA GLY A 139 -16.61 11.15 1.02
C GLY A 139 -15.58 10.03 1.04
N LEU A 140 -15.97 8.85 0.54
CA LEU A 140 -15.16 7.65 0.56
C LEU A 140 -14.61 7.33 -0.83
N VAL A 141 -13.29 7.16 -0.94
CA VAL A 141 -12.59 6.72 -2.15
C VAL A 141 -11.86 5.42 -1.85
N LEU A 142 -12.09 4.40 -2.67
CA LEU A 142 -11.52 3.07 -2.47
C LEU A 142 -10.49 2.76 -3.54
N VAL A 143 -9.31 2.31 -3.13
CA VAL A 143 -8.31 1.76 -4.04
C VAL A 143 -8.22 0.25 -3.79
N THR A 144 -8.53 -0.55 -4.80
CA THR A 144 -8.71 -2.00 -4.66
C THR A 144 -7.83 -2.79 -5.61
N GLY A 145 -7.75 -4.09 -5.38
CA GLY A 145 -6.94 -5.04 -6.15
C GLY A 145 -6.17 -6.00 -5.25
N PRO A 146 -5.56 -7.05 -5.83
CA PRO A 146 -4.83 -8.06 -5.07
C PRO A 146 -3.59 -7.49 -4.35
N THR A 147 -2.98 -8.29 -3.50
CA THR A 147 -1.70 -7.92 -2.87
C THR A 147 -0.65 -7.66 -3.95
N GLY A 148 0.11 -6.56 -3.79
CA GLY A 148 1.13 -6.17 -4.75
C GLY A 148 0.59 -5.55 -6.05
N SER A 149 -0.66 -5.07 -6.10
CA SER A 149 -1.23 -4.37 -7.26
C SER A 149 -0.93 -2.86 -7.32
N GLY A 150 -0.15 -2.32 -6.38
CA GLY A 150 0.20 -0.89 -6.36
C GLY A 150 -0.75 0.02 -5.58
N LYS A 151 -1.67 -0.54 -4.78
CA LYS A 151 -2.65 0.22 -3.98
C LYS A 151 -2.00 1.27 -3.08
N SER A 152 -1.05 0.86 -2.23
CA SER A 152 -0.36 1.77 -1.30
C SER A 152 0.43 2.84 -2.05
N THR A 153 1.02 2.53 -3.21
CA THR A 153 1.71 3.50 -4.06
C THR A 153 0.74 4.55 -4.62
N THR A 154 -0.45 4.13 -5.04
CA THR A 154 -1.49 5.02 -5.56
C THR A 154 -2.04 5.91 -4.47
N LEU A 155 -2.29 5.36 -3.28
CA LEU A 155 -2.74 6.11 -2.13
C LEU A 155 -1.68 7.11 -1.67
N ALA A 156 -0.40 6.74 -1.65
CA ALA A 156 0.68 7.68 -1.38
C ALA A 156 0.66 8.83 -2.41
N ALA A 157 0.50 8.54 -3.71
CA ALA A 157 0.40 9.60 -4.72
C ALA A 157 -0.80 10.53 -4.47
N LEU A 158 -1.98 9.99 -4.12
CA LEU A 158 -3.17 10.79 -3.82
C LEU A 158 -3.02 11.64 -2.55
N ILE A 159 -2.49 11.06 -1.48
CA ILE A 159 -2.21 11.78 -0.23
C ILE A 159 -1.16 12.86 -0.47
N ASP A 160 -0.16 12.62 -1.33
CA ASP A 160 0.84 13.62 -1.65
C ASP A 160 0.26 14.80 -2.46
N VAL A 161 -0.73 14.55 -3.33
CA VAL A 161 -1.51 15.60 -3.98
C VAL A 161 -2.26 16.44 -2.94
N VAL A 162 -2.99 15.81 -2.00
CA VAL A 162 -3.66 16.53 -0.90
C VAL A 162 -2.65 17.37 -0.12
N ASN A 163 -1.53 16.77 0.27
CA ASN A 163 -0.50 17.38 1.09
C ASN A 163 0.15 18.60 0.40
N THR A 164 0.24 18.58 -0.93
CA THR A 164 0.84 19.65 -1.73
C THR A 164 -0.17 20.76 -2.03
N GLU A 165 -1.46 20.44 -2.20
CA GLU A 165 -2.45 21.38 -2.71
C GLU A 165 -3.37 22.00 -1.63
N ARG A 166 -3.46 21.41 -0.43
CA ARG A 166 -4.49 21.77 0.57
C ARG A 166 -3.90 22.06 1.96
N GLU A 167 -4.40 23.13 2.59
CA GLU A 167 -4.14 23.47 4.00
C GLU A 167 -5.09 22.68 4.90
N VAL A 168 -4.75 21.42 5.15
CA VAL A 168 -5.60 20.47 5.89
C VAL A 168 -4.79 19.60 6.83
N HIS A 169 -5.48 18.86 7.70
CA HIS A 169 -4.90 17.81 8.52
C HIS A 169 -5.17 16.42 7.94
N ILE A 170 -4.09 15.70 7.63
CA ILE A 170 -4.10 14.34 7.10
C ILE A 170 -3.70 13.36 8.20
N MET A 171 -4.57 12.38 8.49
CA MET A 171 -4.32 11.29 9.42
C MET A 171 -4.25 9.95 8.67
N THR A 172 -3.15 9.22 8.77
CA THR A 172 -3.04 7.86 8.21
C THR A 172 -2.98 6.80 9.31
N ILE A 173 -3.61 5.66 9.06
CA ILE A 173 -3.53 4.45 9.89
C ILE A 173 -3.10 3.32 8.97
N GLU A 174 -1.92 2.74 9.21
CA GLU A 174 -1.27 1.80 8.28
C GLU A 174 -0.69 0.59 9.04
N ASP A 175 -0.51 -0.55 8.36
CA ASP A 175 0.04 -1.79 8.94
C ASP A 175 0.93 -2.51 7.92
N PRO A 176 2.24 -2.21 7.88
CA PRO A 176 2.91 -1.04 8.47
C PRO A 176 2.86 0.18 7.53
N ILE A 177 3.51 1.28 7.92
CA ILE A 177 3.66 2.45 7.06
C ILE A 177 4.55 2.12 5.84
N GLU A 178 4.03 2.30 4.62
CA GLU A 178 4.71 1.95 3.37
C GLU A 178 5.38 3.16 2.67
N TYR A 179 4.92 4.37 2.95
CA TYR A 179 5.49 5.63 2.42
C TYR A 179 5.52 6.69 3.51
N LEU A 180 6.58 7.49 3.52
CA LEU A 180 6.71 8.60 4.46
C LEU A 180 6.33 9.93 3.82
N HIS A 181 5.30 10.55 4.37
CA HIS A 181 4.85 11.88 3.98
C HIS A 181 5.48 12.93 4.89
N ARG A 182 6.32 13.80 4.32
CA ARG A 182 6.76 15.00 5.02
C ARG A 182 5.67 16.06 4.98
N HIS A 183 5.60 16.89 6.01
CA HIS A 183 4.74 18.08 5.99
C HIS A 183 5.07 18.96 4.78
N LYS A 184 4.02 19.41 4.07
CA LYS A 184 4.11 20.39 2.98
C LYS A 184 3.15 21.54 3.30
N VAL A 185 2.06 21.66 2.55
CA VAL A 185 0.96 22.60 2.85
C VAL A 185 0.03 21.99 3.90
N ALA A 186 -0.18 20.68 3.85
CA ALA A 186 -0.92 19.95 4.88
C ALA A 186 -0.02 19.51 6.06
N LEU A 187 -0.66 19.34 7.21
CA LEU A 187 -0.12 18.59 8.34
C LEU A 187 -0.39 17.11 8.12
N VAL A 188 0.59 16.24 8.39
CA VAL A 188 0.49 14.80 8.13
C VAL A 188 0.95 14.01 9.33
N ASN A 189 0.04 13.24 9.90
CA ASN A 189 0.30 12.39 11.05
C ASN A 189 0.00 10.93 10.67
N GLN A 190 1.05 10.11 10.63
CA GLN A 190 0.95 8.70 10.27
C GLN A 190 1.04 7.84 11.53
N ARG A 191 0.13 6.87 11.66
CA ARG A 191 0.07 5.93 12.79
C ARG A 191 0.20 4.51 12.31
N GLU A 192 1.19 3.79 12.82
CA GLU A 192 1.42 2.38 12.52
C GLU A 192 0.70 1.48 13.54
N VAL A 193 -0.06 0.50 13.04
CA VAL A 193 -0.69 -0.53 13.87
C VAL A 193 0.38 -1.40 14.53
N GLY A 194 0.20 -1.71 15.81
CA GLY A 194 1.16 -2.46 16.63
C GLY A 194 2.24 -1.59 17.27
N ALA A 195 2.51 -0.39 16.74
CA ALA A 195 3.49 0.56 17.29
C ALA A 195 2.81 1.80 17.92
N ASP A 196 2.02 2.54 17.13
CA ASP A 196 1.39 3.82 17.52
C ASP A 196 -0.10 3.66 17.93
N THR A 197 -0.67 2.51 17.64
CA THR A 197 -2.06 2.13 17.96
C THR A 197 -2.20 0.61 18.03
N HIS A 198 -3.21 0.09 18.73
CA HIS A 198 -3.40 -1.36 18.85
C HIS A 198 -4.15 -2.00 17.67
N GLY A 199 -4.90 -1.21 16.91
CA GLY A 199 -5.65 -1.69 15.75
C GLY A 199 -6.28 -0.57 14.93
N PHE A 200 -6.79 -0.93 13.74
CA PHE A 200 -7.44 0.01 12.82
C PHE A 200 -8.71 0.63 13.42
N ALA A 201 -9.62 -0.20 13.93
CA ALA A 201 -10.88 0.25 14.51
C ALA A 201 -10.68 1.23 15.68
N GLU A 202 -9.82 0.88 16.63
CA GLU A 202 -9.49 1.73 17.78
C GLU A 202 -8.84 3.05 17.32
N ALA A 203 -7.86 2.98 16.42
CA ALA A 203 -7.22 4.17 15.88
C ALA A 203 -8.24 5.11 15.24
N LEU A 204 -9.09 4.58 14.36
CA LEU A 204 -10.04 5.33 13.58
C LEU A 204 -11.12 6.00 14.46
N LYS A 205 -11.55 5.30 15.52
CA LYS A 205 -12.45 5.86 16.54
C LYS A 205 -11.86 7.10 17.22
N HIS A 206 -10.55 7.10 17.49
CA HIS A 206 -9.86 8.24 18.09
C HIS A 206 -9.52 9.34 17.07
N VAL A 207 -9.23 8.98 15.82
CA VAL A 207 -8.94 9.91 14.73
C VAL A 207 -10.06 10.95 14.57
N LEU A 208 -11.32 10.58 14.73
CA LEU A 208 -12.46 11.52 14.65
C LEU A 208 -12.46 12.64 15.71
N ARG A 209 -11.59 12.57 16.73
CA ARG A 209 -11.39 13.61 17.75
C ARG A 209 -10.04 14.31 17.64
N GLN A 210 -9.28 14.01 16.60
CA GLN A 210 -7.96 14.56 16.33
C GLN A 210 -8.01 15.66 15.26
N ASP A 211 -9.20 16.21 15.00
CA ASP A 211 -9.45 17.25 14.00
C ASP A 211 -8.88 16.95 12.59
N PRO A 212 -9.11 15.74 12.02
CA PRO A 212 -8.67 15.43 10.67
C PRO A 212 -9.62 16.01 9.62
N ASP A 213 -9.09 16.34 8.45
CA ASP A 213 -9.89 16.60 7.24
C ASP A 213 -9.85 15.40 6.28
N VAL A 214 -8.68 14.75 6.19
CA VAL A 214 -8.42 13.61 5.32
C VAL A 214 -7.91 12.44 6.13
N ILE A 215 -8.51 11.27 5.92
CA ILE A 215 -8.18 10.04 6.65
C ILE A 215 -7.77 8.96 5.65
N LEU A 216 -6.61 8.35 5.84
CA LEU A 216 -6.21 7.13 5.14
C LEU A 216 -6.33 5.93 6.09
N VAL A 217 -7.13 4.95 5.70
CA VAL A 217 -7.25 3.65 6.37
C VAL A 217 -6.58 2.59 5.49
N GLY A 218 -5.44 2.05 5.95
CA GLY A 218 -4.61 1.14 5.18
C GLY A 218 -5.39 -0.02 4.55
N GLU A 219 -6.27 -0.67 5.32
CA GLU A 219 -7.17 -1.71 4.81
C GLU A 219 -8.46 -1.78 5.64
N MET A 220 -9.58 -2.09 5.00
CA MET A 220 -10.86 -2.35 5.69
C MET A 220 -11.18 -3.85 5.71
N ARG A 221 -10.67 -4.56 6.72
CA ARG A 221 -10.85 -6.02 6.86
C ARG A 221 -12.13 -6.40 7.60
N ASP A 222 -12.40 -5.73 8.71
CA ASP A 222 -13.47 -6.04 9.64
C ASP A 222 -14.62 -5.03 9.59
N LEU A 223 -15.78 -5.46 10.11
CA LEU A 223 -17.00 -4.66 10.14
C LEU A 223 -16.82 -3.34 10.90
N GLU A 224 -16.07 -3.34 12.00
CA GLU A 224 -15.90 -2.14 12.83
C GLU A 224 -15.12 -1.05 12.08
N THR A 225 -14.06 -1.44 11.38
CA THR A 225 -13.25 -0.56 10.54
C THR A 225 -14.06 -0.03 9.36
N ILE A 226 -14.79 -0.91 8.65
CA ILE A 226 -15.67 -0.49 7.54
C ILE A 226 -16.73 0.51 8.02
N SER A 227 -17.43 0.18 9.11
CA SER A 227 -18.49 1.01 9.67
C SER A 227 -17.97 2.40 10.07
N THR A 228 -16.82 2.44 10.74
CA THR A 228 -16.22 3.70 11.20
C THR A 228 -15.71 4.54 10.01
N ALA A 229 -15.14 3.92 8.98
CA ALA A 229 -14.69 4.61 7.78
C ALA A 229 -15.86 5.24 6.99
N VAL A 230 -16.97 4.50 6.83
CA VAL A 230 -18.18 5.03 6.19
C VAL A 230 -18.78 6.16 7.02
N THR A 231 -18.81 6.03 8.34
CA THR A 231 -19.27 7.09 9.26
C THR A 231 -18.38 8.34 9.17
N ALA A 232 -17.06 8.17 9.09
CA ALA A 232 -16.11 9.28 8.92
C ALA A 232 -16.38 10.02 7.60
N ALA A 233 -16.58 9.28 6.50
CA ALA A 233 -16.95 9.86 5.22
C ALA A 233 -18.32 10.57 5.24
N GLU A 234 -19.30 10.03 5.97
CA GLU A 234 -20.63 10.63 6.15
C GLU A 234 -20.59 11.94 6.94
N THR A 235 -19.71 12.01 7.94
CA THR A 235 -19.52 13.17 8.82
C THR A 235 -18.65 14.28 8.21
N GLY A 236 -18.27 14.14 6.93
CA GLY A 236 -17.68 15.23 6.16
C GLY A 236 -16.17 15.14 5.94
N HIS A 237 -15.54 14.02 6.29
CA HIS A 237 -14.13 13.76 6.03
C HIS A 237 -13.93 13.19 4.62
N LEU A 238 -12.76 13.43 4.01
CA LEU A 238 -12.33 12.66 2.85
C LEU A 238 -11.59 11.41 3.34
N VAL A 239 -12.14 10.24 3.07
CA VAL A 239 -11.60 8.96 3.51
C VAL A 239 -11.07 8.18 2.32
N PHE A 240 -9.81 7.80 2.38
CA PHE A 240 -9.19 6.84 1.49
C PHE A 240 -9.05 5.49 2.18
N ALA A 241 -9.37 4.41 1.48
CA ALA A 241 -9.16 3.08 2.03
C ALA A 241 -8.87 2.02 0.97
N THR A 242 -8.39 0.85 1.39
CA THR A 242 -8.21 -0.30 0.50
C THR A 242 -9.07 -1.52 0.84
N LEU A 243 -9.37 -2.28 -0.21
CA LEU A 243 -9.88 -3.65 -0.16
C LEU A 243 -9.14 -4.53 -1.18
N HIS A 244 -9.34 -5.84 -1.11
CA HIS A 244 -8.70 -6.83 -1.99
C HIS A 244 -9.58 -7.32 -3.15
N THR A 245 -10.71 -6.66 -3.40
CA THR A 245 -11.63 -6.95 -4.50
C THR A 245 -11.03 -6.61 -5.87
N GLN A 246 -11.56 -7.22 -6.93
CA GLN A 246 -10.97 -7.16 -8.28
C GLN A 246 -11.79 -6.34 -9.28
N ASP A 247 -12.95 -5.84 -8.89
CA ASP A 247 -13.72 -4.86 -9.66
C ASP A 247 -14.54 -3.93 -8.74
N ALA A 248 -15.08 -2.85 -9.30
CA ALA A 248 -15.85 -1.87 -8.56
C ALA A 248 -17.20 -2.39 -8.03
N PRO A 249 -18.03 -3.13 -8.80
CA PRO A 249 -19.25 -3.75 -8.29
C PRO A 249 -19.01 -4.69 -7.09
N GLN A 250 -18.05 -5.60 -7.19
CA GLN A 250 -17.67 -6.54 -6.13
C GLN A 250 -17.16 -5.80 -4.89
N THR A 251 -16.48 -4.67 -5.06
CA THR A 251 -16.05 -3.81 -3.94
C THR A 251 -17.25 -3.33 -3.12
N ILE A 252 -18.32 -2.91 -3.79
CA ILE A 252 -19.56 -2.47 -3.15
C ILE A 252 -20.24 -3.64 -2.43
N ASP A 253 -20.41 -4.77 -3.10
CA ASP A 253 -21.04 -5.95 -2.50
C ASP A 253 -20.23 -6.45 -1.30
N ARG A 254 -18.89 -6.49 -1.38
CA ARG A 254 -18.02 -6.90 -0.27
C ARG A 254 -18.19 -6.04 0.98
N ILE A 255 -18.38 -4.73 0.83
CA ILE A 255 -18.65 -3.82 1.94
C ILE A 255 -20.01 -4.15 2.57
N ILE A 256 -21.05 -4.34 1.74
CA ILE A 256 -22.40 -4.60 2.23
C ILE A 256 -22.49 -5.97 2.92
N ASP A 257 -21.85 -6.99 2.35
CA ASP A 257 -21.83 -8.36 2.86
C ASP A 257 -21.03 -8.52 4.17
N ALA A 258 -20.21 -7.53 4.54
CA ALA A 258 -19.59 -7.51 5.85
C ALA A 258 -20.62 -7.28 6.98
N PHE A 259 -21.79 -6.69 6.66
CA PHE A 259 -22.83 -6.37 7.62
C PHE A 259 -23.88 -7.48 7.78
N PRO A 260 -24.40 -7.68 9.01
CA PRO A 260 -25.55 -8.55 9.23
C PRO A 260 -26.75 -8.16 8.37
N PRO A 261 -27.60 -9.11 7.93
CA PRO A 261 -28.70 -8.84 7.00
C PRO A 261 -29.63 -7.69 7.38
N HIS A 262 -29.88 -7.49 8.68
CA HIS A 262 -30.74 -6.42 9.19
C HIS A 262 -30.13 -5.00 9.07
N GLN A 263 -28.81 -4.89 8.87
CA GLN A 263 -28.09 -3.63 8.68
C GLN A 263 -27.72 -3.37 7.22
N GLN A 264 -27.83 -4.37 6.34
CA GLN A 264 -27.40 -4.25 4.94
C GLN A 264 -28.11 -3.13 4.18
N GLN A 265 -29.41 -2.90 4.44
CA GLN A 265 -30.12 -1.80 3.80
C GLN A 265 -29.64 -0.43 4.28
N GLN A 266 -29.31 -0.31 5.57
CA GLN A 266 -28.78 0.93 6.14
C GLN A 266 -27.42 1.27 5.54
N ILE A 267 -26.48 0.31 5.56
CA ILE A 267 -25.13 0.55 5.01
C ILE A 267 -25.19 0.79 3.50
N ARG A 268 -26.09 0.15 2.77
CA ARG A 268 -26.31 0.39 1.34
C ARG A 268 -26.74 1.84 1.07
N VAL A 269 -27.65 2.37 1.88
CA VAL A 269 -28.07 3.78 1.79
C VAL A 269 -26.90 4.71 2.12
N GLN A 270 -26.17 4.48 3.21
CA GLN A 270 -24.99 5.28 3.59
C GLN A 270 -23.89 5.23 2.53
N LEU A 271 -23.58 4.06 1.99
CA LEU A 271 -22.58 3.90 0.95
C LEU A 271 -23.00 4.63 -0.34
N SER A 272 -24.31 4.62 -0.67
CA SER A 272 -24.82 5.36 -1.83
C SER A 272 -24.64 6.88 -1.71
N THR A 273 -24.50 7.42 -0.51
CA THR A 273 -24.28 8.86 -0.27
C THR A 273 -22.82 9.19 -0.06
N THR A 274 -22.04 8.32 0.60
CA THR A 274 -20.65 8.59 0.96
C THR A 274 -19.65 8.24 -0.14
N LEU A 275 -19.85 7.14 -0.88
CA LEU A 275 -18.91 6.67 -1.91
C LEU A 275 -18.75 7.71 -3.03
N GLN A 276 -17.52 8.01 -3.39
CA GLN A 276 -17.16 8.96 -4.45
C GLN A 276 -16.53 8.27 -5.65
N GLY A 277 -15.76 7.20 -5.42
CA GLY A 277 -15.23 6.38 -6.48
C GLY A 277 -14.49 5.15 -6.01
N VAL A 278 -14.25 4.24 -6.94
CA VAL A 278 -13.47 3.02 -6.75
C VAL A 278 -12.44 2.93 -7.87
N VAL A 279 -11.17 2.72 -7.51
CA VAL A 279 -10.05 2.52 -8.42
C VAL A 279 -9.52 1.11 -8.22
N THR A 280 -9.79 0.21 -9.16
CA THR A 280 -9.37 -1.19 -9.07
C THR A 280 -8.15 -1.44 -9.94
N GLN A 281 -7.09 -2.03 -9.37
CA GLN A 281 -5.77 -2.08 -9.98
C GLN A 281 -5.26 -3.49 -10.23
N GLN A 282 -4.58 -3.67 -11.35
CA GLN A 282 -3.73 -4.81 -11.65
C GLN A 282 -2.34 -4.34 -12.11
N LEU A 283 -1.27 -4.91 -11.56
CA LEU A 283 0.09 -4.72 -12.10
C LEU A 283 0.43 -5.85 -13.08
N LEU A 284 0.78 -5.45 -14.30
CA LEU A 284 1.06 -6.34 -15.42
C LEU A 284 2.51 -6.19 -15.84
N GLN A 285 3.16 -7.29 -16.20
CA GLN A 285 4.51 -7.25 -16.76
C GLN A 285 4.49 -6.55 -18.13
N THR A 286 5.46 -5.67 -18.37
CA THR A 286 5.62 -5.05 -19.69
C THR A 286 6.06 -6.09 -20.73
N TRP A 287 5.79 -5.84 -22.01
CA TRP A 287 6.09 -6.79 -23.09
C TRP A 287 7.59 -7.15 -23.20
N ASP A 288 8.47 -6.22 -22.81
CA ASP A 288 9.93 -6.38 -22.80
C ASP A 288 10.46 -7.10 -21.56
N GLY A 289 9.59 -7.37 -20.57
CA GLY A 289 9.92 -8.02 -19.31
C GLY A 289 10.72 -7.17 -18.33
N GLN A 290 11.05 -5.91 -18.66
CA GLN A 290 11.94 -5.04 -17.87
C GLN A 290 11.20 -4.27 -16.77
N GLY A 291 9.87 -4.31 -16.74
CA GLY A 291 9.08 -3.55 -15.79
C GLY A 291 7.67 -4.05 -15.60
N ARG A 292 6.89 -3.22 -14.90
CA ARG A 292 5.46 -3.43 -14.68
C ARG A 292 4.69 -2.15 -14.99
N VAL A 293 3.48 -2.30 -15.52
CA VAL A 293 2.55 -1.22 -15.82
C VAL A 293 1.20 -1.50 -15.14
N VAL A 294 0.52 -0.44 -14.69
CA VAL A 294 -0.79 -0.55 -14.06
C VAL A 294 -1.91 -0.57 -15.11
N ALA A 295 -2.83 -1.52 -14.98
CA ALA A 295 -4.17 -1.43 -15.55
C ALA A 295 -5.12 -1.00 -14.43
N ALA A 296 -5.83 0.11 -14.63
CA ALA A 296 -6.75 0.66 -13.65
C ALA A 296 -8.18 0.75 -14.22
N GLU A 297 -9.10 0.08 -13.55
CA GLU A 297 -10.53 0.34 -13.65
C GLU A 297 -10.88 1.51 -12.73
N VAL A 298 -11.68 2.46 -13.21
CA VAL A 298 -12.07 3.66 -12.49
C VAL A 298 -13.59 3.81 -12.55
N MET A 299 -14.23 3.78 -11.39
CA MET A 299 -15.64 4.10 -11.21
C MET A 299 -15.77 5.44 -10.48
N VAL A 300 -16.60 6.35 -11.01
CA VAL A 300 -16.99 7.59 -10.34
C VAL A 300 -18.46 7.49 -9.94
N THR A 301 -18.80 7.79 -8.69
CA THR A 301 -20.14 7.54 -8.14
C THR A 301 -21.14 8.63 -8.55
N THR A 302 -21.69 8.51 -9.76
CA THR A 302 -22.73 9.41 -10.32
C THR A 302 -24.10 9.19 -9.66
N PRO A 303 -25.06 10.12 -9.79
CA PRO A 303 -26.43 9.92 -9.29
C PRO A 303 -27.09 8.61 -9.73
N ALA A 304 -26.82 8.15 -10.96
CA ALA A 304 -27.30 6.87 -11.46
C ALA A 304 -26.71 5.69 -10.67
N ILE A 305 -25.38 5.67 -10.48
CA ILE A 305 -24.72 4.63 -9.68
C ILE A 305 -25.19 4.66 -8.23
N ARG A 306 -25.39 5.85 -7.64
CA ARG A 306 -25.95 5.97 -6.28
C ARG A 306 -27.32 5.30 -6.16
N ASN A 307 -28.19 5.50 -7.15
CA ASN A 307 -29.50 4.83 -7.20
C ASN A 307 -29.36 3.31 -7.36
N LEU A 308 -28.46 2.84 -8.23
CA LEU A 308 -28.20 1.40 -8.39
C LEU A 308 -27.72 0.74 -7.09
N ILE A 309 -26.83 1.42 -6.34
CA ILE A 309 -26.39 0.95 -5.02
C ILE A 309 -27.61 0.83 -4.10
N ARG A 310 -28.41 1.90 -3.97
CA ARG A 310 -29.59 1.99 -3.07
C ARG A 310 -30.65 0.93 -3.37
N GLU A 311 -30.88 0.64 -4.64
CA GLU A 311 -31.89 -0.33 -5.11
C GLU A 311 -31.37 -1.77 -5.19
N ALA A 312 -30.15 -2.04 -4.70
CA ALA A 312 -29.53 -3.36 -4.78
C ALA A 312 -29.35 -3.91 -6.20
N LYS A 313 -29.06 -3.02 -7.16
CA LYS A 313 -28.80 -3.33 -8.58
C LYS A 313 -27.31 -3.18 -8.93
N VAL A 314 -26.43 -3.63 -8.04
CA VAL A 314 -24.96 -3.48 -8.17
C VAL A 314 -24.43 -4.14 -9.45
N HIS A 315 -25.03 -5.24 -9.90
CA HIS A 315 -24.71 -5.90 -11.18
C HIS A 315 -24.87 -5.00 -12.42
N GLN A 316 -25.65 -3.92 -12.37
CA GLN A 316 -25.84 -2.99 -13.50
C GLN A 316 -24.79 -1.86 -13.53
N ILE A 317 -23.95 -1.76 -12.49
CA ILE A 317 -22.92 -0.71 -12.39
C ILE A 317 -21.88 -0.90 -13.49
N TYR A 318 -21.52 -2.14 -13.86
CA TYR A 318 -20.57 -2.39 -14.93
C TYR A 318 -21.01 -1.77 -16.26
N SER A 319 -22.26 -1.99 -16.69
CA SER A 319 -22.82 -1.37 -17.89
C SER A 319 -22.85 0.16 -17.79
N SER A 320 -23.11 0.69 -16.60
CA SER A 320 -23.10 2.14 -16.36
C SER A 320 -21.68 2.72 -16.49
N MET A 321 -20.66 1.98 -16.05
CA MET A 321 -19.26 2.37 -16.21
C MET A 321 -18.82 2.35 -17.67
N GLN A 322 -19.25 1.34 -18.45
CA GLN A 322 -18.96 1.29 -19.89
C GLN A 322 -19.47 2.53 -20.65
N ALA A 323 -20.65 3.03 -20.27
CA ALA A 323 -21.22 4.27 -20.82
C ALA A 323 -20.70 5.55 -20.14
N GLY A 324 -19.98 5.42 -19.02
CA GLY A 324 -19.61 6.52 -18.11
C GLY A 324 -18.33 7.26 -18.47
N GLY A 325 -17.75 7.06 -19.66
CA GLY A 325 -16.45 7.62 -20.05
C GLY A 325 -16.36 9.15 -19.94
N GLN A 326 -17.47 9.86 -20.17
CA GLN A 326 -17.54 11.33 -19.98
C GLN A 326 -17.31 11.79 -18.53
N PHE A 327 -17.53 10.90 -17.56
CA PHE A 327 -17.27 11.15 -16.14
C PHE A 327 -15.88 10.66 -15.70
N GLY A 328 -15.01 10.30 -16.66
CA GLY A 328 -13.69 9.72 -16.34
C GLY A 328 -13.72 8.24 -15.99
N MET A 329 -14.86 7.55 -16.17
CA MET A 329 -14.93 6.12 -15.90
C MET A 329 -14.22 5.31 -16.97
N ARG A 330 -13.66 4.17 -16.55
CA ARG A 330 -12.96 3.24 -17.44
C ARG A 330 -13.09 1.84 -16.85
N VAL A 331 -13.63 0.89 -17.60
CA VAL A 331 -13.67 -0.52 -17.17
C VAL A 331 -12.31 -1.20 -17.38
N MET A 332 -12.04 -2.29 -16.66
CA MET A 332 -10.75 -3.00 -16.75
C MET A 332 -10.38 -3.39 -18.20
N ASP A 333 -11.33 -3.88 -18.99
CA ASP A 333 -11.06 -4.33 -20.36
C ASP A 333 -10.68 -3.18 -21.30
N GLN A 334 -11.27 -1.99 -21.11
CA GLN A 334 -10.82 -0.77 -21.78
C GLN A 334 -9.41 -0.40 -21.35
N ALA A 335 -9.07 -0.65 -20.08
CA ALA A 335 -7.73 -0.39 -19.59
C ALA A 335 -6.67 -1.30 -20.19
N LEU A 336 -6.96 -2.59 -20.28
CA LEU A 336 -6.12 -3.58 -20.94
C LEU A 336 -5.99 -3.30 -22.43
N ALA A 337 -7.10 -3.00 -23.12
CA ALA A 337 -7.07 -2.65 -24.54
C ALA A 337 -6.17 -1.45 -24.82
N TYR A 338 -6.26 -0.39 -24.00
CA TYR A 338 -5.36 0.76 -24.09
C TYR A 338 -3.88 0.36 -23.96
N LEU A 339 -3.54 -0.50 -23.00
CA LEU A 339 -2.16 -0.96 -22.80
C LEU A 339 -1.65 -1.82 -23.97
N VAL A 340 -2.50 -2.66 -24.55
CA VAL A 340 -2.16 -3.45 -25.75
C VAL A 340 -1.93 -2.53 -26.95
N THR A 341 -2.84 -1.59 -27.22
CA THR A 341 -2.73 -0.69 -28.37
C THR A 341 -1.52 0.24 -28.26
N ASN A 342 -1.14 0.64 -27.05
CA ASN A 342 0.07 1.43 -26.79
C ASN A 342 1.34 0.59 -26.63
N GLN A 343 1.29 -0.70 -27.01
CA GLN A 343 2.44 -1.62 -26.99
C GLN A 343 3.13 -1.68 -25.62
N LYS A 344 2.36 -1.60 -24.53
CA LYS A 344 2.88 -1.74 -23.16
C LYS A 344 2.86 -3.19 -22.69
N ILE A 345 1.83 -3.95 -23.09
CA ILE A 345 1.66 -5.36 -22.75
C ILE A 345 1.33 -6.17 -24.02
N THR A 346 1.49 -7.49 -23.95
CA THR A 346 1.10 -8.39 -25.04
C THR A 346 -0.42 -8.63 -25.03
N MET A 347 -0.99 -8.92 -26.20
CA MET A 347 -2.41 -9.29 -26.32
C MET A 347 -2.74 -10.55 -25.52
N GLU A 348 -1.83 -11.52 -25.46
CA GLU A 348 -2.03 -12.76 -24.70
C GLU A 348 -2.12 -12.49 -23.20
N LEU A 349 -1.25 -11.63 -22.65
CA LEU A 349 -1.33 -11.24 -21.24
C LEU A 349 -2.64 -10.50 -20.94
N ALA A 350 -3.07 -9.61 -21.82
CA ALA A 350 -4.34 -8.91 -21.67
C ALA A 350 -5.53 -9.88 -21.65
N ARG A 351 -5.53 -10.89 -22.53
CA ARG A 351 -6.60 -11.92 -22.60
C ARG A 351 -6.68 -12.79 -21.34
N GLN A 352 -5.55 -13.02 -20.66
CA GLN A 352 -5.51 -13.77 -19.40
C GLN A 352 -6.02 -12.96 -18.20
N ARG A 353 -6.13 -11.64 -18.33
CA ARG A 353 -6.38 -10.69 -17.23
C ARG A 353 -7.69 -9.92 -17.38
N CYS A 354 -8.29 -9.94 -18.56
CA CYS A 354 -9.56 -9.28 -18.85
C CYS A 354 -10.74 -10.00 -18.20
N HIS A 355 -11.84 -9.27 -18.06
CA HIS A 355 -13.13 -9.80 -17.66
C HIS A 355 -13.80 -10.53 -18.83
N ASP A 356 -13.86 -9.90 -20.01
CA ASP A 356 -14.45 -10.47 -21.22
C ASP A 356 -13.44 -10.47 -22.40
N PRO A 357 -12.91 -11.65 -22.78
CA PRO A 357 -12.00 -11.79 -23.92
C PRO A 357 -12.57 -11.31 -25.27
N GLN A 358 -13.89 -11.44 -25.49
CA GLN A 358 -14.52 -11.02 -26.74
C GLN A 358 -14.61 -9.50 -26.80
N GLU A 359 -15.01 -8.87 -25.69
CA GLU A 359 -15.03 -7.42 -25.57
C GLU A 359 -13.63 -6.81 -25.69
N LEU A 360 -12.63 -7.41 -25.04
CA LEU A 360 -11.23 -7.00 -25.17
C LEU A 360 -10.79 -7.01 -26.65
N GLN A 361 -11.06 -8.10 -27.38
CA GLN A 361 -10.73 -8.21 -28.80
C GLN A 361 -11.41 -7.12 -29.64
N ARG A 362 -12.69 -6.85 -29.36
CA ARG A 362 -13.46 -5.79 -30.02
C ARG A 362 -12.88 -4.40 -29.73
N LEU A 363 -12.47 -4.13 -28.50
CA LEU A 363 -11.87 -2.86 -28.09
C LEU A 363 -10.51 -2.65 -28.76
N VAL A 364 -9.62 -3.65 -28.76
CA VAL A 364 -8.30 -3.56 -29.40
C VAL A 364 -8.43 -3.31 -30.91
N THR A 365 -9.32 -4.04 -31.59
CA THR A 365 -9.56 -3.87 -33.03
C THR A 365 -10.26 -2.54 -33.37
N GLY A 366 -11.21 -2.11 -32.53
CA GLY A 366 -11.92 -0.83 -32.71
C GLY A 366 -11.03 0.39 -32.50
N VAL A 367 -10.07 0.33 -31.58
CA VAL A 367 -9.09 1.41 -31.37
C VAL A 367 -8.08 1.47 -32.52
N ALA A 368 -7.62 0.33 -33.04
CA ALA A 368 -6.73 0.28 -34.21
C ALA A 368 -7.35 0.91 -35.48
N GLY A 369 -8.68 0.90 -35.59
CA GLY A 369 -9.41 1.55 -36.68
C GLY A 369 -9.48 3.08 -36.59
N ARG A 370 -9.39 3.67 -35.39
CA ARG A 370 -9.42 5.14 -35.19
C ARG A 370 -8.05 5.82 -35.35
N GLY A 371 -6.96 5.07 -35.20
CA GLY A 371 -5.59 5.58 -35.38
C GLY A 371 -5.09 5.64 -36.83
N ARG A 372 -5.91 5.23 -37.81
CA ARG A 372 -5.57 5.23 -39.26
C ARG A 372 -6.28 6.33 -40.06
N SER A 373 -7.02 7.21 -39.39
CA SER A 373 -7.82 8.27 -40.01
C SER A 373 -7.43 9.69 -39.55
N GLY A 374 -6.20 9.87 -39.05
CA GLY A 374 -5.61 11.16 -38.69
C GLY A 374 -4.38 11.48 -39.51
#